data_AF-A0A6A4HNE0-F1
#
_entry.id   AF-A0A6A4HNE0-F1
#
_cell.length_a   1.000
_cell.length_b   1.000
_cell.length_c   1.000
_cell.angle_alpha   90.00
_cell.angle_beta   90.00
_cell.angle_gamma   90.00
#
_symmetry.space_group_name_H-M   'P 1'
#
loop_
_entity.id
_entity.type
_entity.pdbx_description
1 polymer ?
#
loop_
_entity_poly.entity_id
_entity_poly.type
_entity_poly.pdbx_seq_one_letter_code
_entity_poly.pdbx_strand_id
1 'polypeptide(L)'
;MHSKLLNCSFIIYPHFKNMSNGGSASGQTFQHITTIKLHELEKQRETCVKHVESTLLQAQAAENPVSHLEILLNRITAWSGSGLASLTSPDIRLNDYKAWHHQALNDPSISSSQVLQWISTLESGDSLAVVDDASSDEVPSGSSSVPRSERIEQQDRIQSLIFEPKHVDIPAIETYLTSLFSSTPGATAALDVLR
;
A
#
# COMPACT_ATOMS: atom_id res chain seq x y z
N MET A 1 15.02 -20.60 -1.15
CA MET A 1 14.62 -20.01 0.14
C MET A 1 14.20 -18.58 -0.16
N HIS A 2 12.90 -18.31 -0.28
CA HIS A 2 12.40 -16.97 -0.54
C HIS A 2 12.39 -16.22 0.79
N SER A 3 13.45 -15.45 1.06
CA SER A 3 13.44 -14.48 2.15
C SER A 3 12.23 -13.58 1.91
N LYS A 4 11.33 -13.48 2.89
CA LYS A 4 10.15 -12.61 2.82
C LYS A 4 10.61 -11.19 3.07
N LEU A 5 11.32 -10.66 2.08
CA LEU A 5 11.96 -9.35 2.05
C LEU A 5 11.06 -8.30 2.71
N LEU A 6 11.62 -7.58 3.69
CA LEU A 6 11.29 -6.19 4.08
C LEU A 6 10.17 -5.62 3.23
N ASN A 7 9.01 -5.46 3.85
CA ASN A 7 7.72 -5.58 3.20
C ASN A 7 7.40 -4.34 2.34
N CYS A 8 7.98 -4.26 1.15
CA CYS A 8 7.72 -3.20 0.16
C CYS A 8 6.23 -3.06 -0.16
N SER A 9 5.41 -4.07 0.15
CA SER A 9 3.95 -4.04 0.03
C SER A 9 3.29 -2.91 0.85
N PHE A 10 3.90 -2.48 1.96
CA PHE A 10 3.35 -1.39 2.81
C PHE A 10 3.57 0.01 2.22
N ILE A 11 4.52 0.17 1.28
CA ILE A 11 4.81 1.46 0.64
C ILE A 11 3.80 1.79 -0.48
N ILE A 12 3.02 0.81 -0.93
CA ILE A 12 2.19 0.93 -2.14
C ILE A 12 0.93 1.80 -1.94
N TYR A 13 0.59 2.21 -0.71
CA TYR A 13 -0.66 2.97 -0.49
C TYR A 13 -0.57 4.12 0.52
N PRO A 14 -0.33 5.36 0.07
CA PRO A 14 -0.90 6.54 0.70
C PRO A 14 -2.24 6.87 0.03
N HIS A 15 -3.33 6.59 0.76
CA HIS A 15 -4.61 7.30 0.74
C HIS A 15 -5.09 7.87 -0.62
N PHE A 16 -5.65 7.02 -1.50
CA PHE A 16 -6.35 7.48 -2.71
C PHE A 16 -7.68 8.13 -2.30
N LYS A 17 -7.70 9.46 -2.16
CA LYS A 17 -8.92 10.21 -1.85
C LYS A 17 -9.79 10.27 -3.11
N ASN A 18 -10.98 9.67 -3.03
CA ASN A 18 -12.01 9.69 -4.06
C ASN A 18 -12.35 11.13 -4.49
N MET A 19 -12.17 11.46 -5.77
CA MET A 19 -12.73 12.65 -6.41
C MET A 19 -13.75 12.20 -7.46
N SER A 20 -15.01 12.59 -7.23
CA SER A 20 -16.16 12.23 -8.07
C SER A 20 -16.59 13.41 -8.97
N ASN A 21 -16.70 13.07 -10.26
CA ASN A 21 -17.59 13.54 -11.33
C ASN A 21 -17.37 14.87 -12.10
N GLY A 22 -17.50 14.79 -13.45
CA GLY A 22 -17.80 15.95 -14.33
C GLY A 22 -17.33 15.89 -15.80
N GLY A 23 -18.01 15.14 -16.69
CA GLY A 23 -18.14 15.37 -18.15
C GLY A 23 -16.94 15.14 -19.09
N SER A 24 -17.08 14.23 -20.07
CA SER A 24 -16.28 13.89 -21.28
C SER A 24 -14.78 14.29 -21.39
N ALA A 25 -14.38 15.51 -21.06
CA ALA A 25 -12.99 15.89 -20.77
C ALA A 25 -12.43 15.22 -19.49
N SER A 26 -13.31 14.87 -18.55
CA SER A 26 -12.99 14.18 -17.30
C SER A 26 -12.39 12.79 -17.48
N GLY A 27 -12.76 12.08 -18.57
CA GLY A 27 -12.24 10.74 -18.85
C GLY A 27 -10.76 10.78 -19.21
N GLN A 28 -10.34 11.74 -20.04
CA GLN A 28 -8.93 11.92 -20.40
C GLN A 28 -8.10 12.41 -19.22
N THR A 29 -8.61 13.37 -18.43
CA THR A 29 -7.92 13.83 -17.22
C THR A 29 -7.79 12.71 -16.18
N PHE A 30 -8.84 11.92 -15.96
CA PHE A 30 -8.78 10.78 -15.05
C PHE A 30 -7.78 9.72 -15.53
N GLN A 31 -7.84 9.33 -16.80
CA GLN A 31 -6.87 8.40 -17.37
C GLN A 31 -5.43 8.92 -17.26
N HIS A 32 -5.21 10.21 -17.50
CA HIS A 32 -3.90 10.84 -17.36
C HIS A 32 -3.42 10.82 -15.90
N ILE A 33 -4.28 11.16 -14.94
CA ILE A 33 -3.97 11.09 -13.50
C ILE A 33 -3.66 9.65 -13.08
N THR A 34 -4.46 8.68 -13.51
CA THR A 34 -4.23 7.26 -13.23
C THR A 34 -2.88 6.81 -13.79
N THR A 35 -2.54 7.21 -15.02
CA THR A 35 -1.27 6.87 -15.65
C THR A 35 -0.08 7.45 -14.87
N ILE A 36 -0.17 8.72 -14.46
CA ILE A 36 0.86 9.36 -13.62
C ILE A 36 1.00 8.64 -12.29
N LYS A 37 -0.12 8.31 -11.63
CA LYS A 37 -0.10 7.62 -10.33
C LYS A 37 0.46 6.21 -10.43
N LEU A 38 0.11 5.46 -11.48
CA LEU A 38 0.70 4.14 -11.73
C LEU A 38 2.20 4.23 -11.98
N HIS A 39 2.65 5.22 -12.77
CA HIS A 39 4.07 5.42 -13.03
C HIS A 39 4.85 5.78 -11.75
N GLU A 40 4.28 6.65 -10.91
CA GLU A 40 4.89 7.01 -9.62
C GLU A 40 4.92 5.82 -8.65
N LEU A 41 3.86 5.01 -8.60
CA LEU A 41 3.83 3.78 -7.80
C LEU A 41 4.87 2.76 -8.26
N GLU A 42 5.03 2.59 -9.58
CA GLU A 42 6.05 1.69 -10.12
C GLU A 42 7.46 2.18 -9.77
N LYS A 43 7.71 3.49 -9.87
CA LYS A 43 8.97 4.10 -9.46
C LYS A 43 9.27 3.89 -7.96
N GLN A 44 8.26 4.04 -7.11
CA GLN A 44 8.38 3.79 -5.67
C GLN A 44 8.68 2.31 -5.39
N ARG A 45 8.00 1.39 -6.09
CA ARG A 45 8.26 -0.05 -6.04
C ARG A 45 9.71 -0.36 -6.40
N GLU A 46 10.19 0.12 -7.54
CA GLU A 46 11.58 -0.10 -7.96
C GLU A 46 12.60 0.43 -6.94
N THR A 47 12.34 1.62 -6.40
CA THR A 47 13.22 2.24 -5.40
C THR A 47 13.28 1.38 -4.13
N CYS A 48 12.13 0.87 -3.68
CA CYS A 48 12.07 -0.02 -2.53
C CYS A 48 12.83 -1.33 -2.79
N VAL A 49 12.56 -1.99 -3.92
CA VAL A 49 13.21 -3.26 -4.27
C VAL A 49 14.73 -3.10 -4.31
N LYS A 50 15.23 -2.07 -5.01
CA LYS A 50 16.66 -1.78 -5.09
C LYS A 50 17.27 -1.52 -3.70
N HIS A 51 16.56 -0.77 -2.84
CA HIS A 51 17.04 -0.49 -1.50
C HIS A 51 17.11 -1.74 -0.62
N VAL A 52 16.08 -2.59 -0.67
CA VAL A 52 16.01 -3.83 0.10
C VAL A 52 17.08 -4.82 -0.37
N GLU A 53 17.20 -5.04 -1.69
CA GLU A 53 18.23 -5.91 -2.26
C GLU A 53 19.64 -5.45 -1.87
N SER A 54 19.93 -4.16 -2.03
CA SER A 54 21.22 -3.59 -1.63
C SER A 54 21.49 -3.74 -0.13
N THR A 55 20.45 -3.62 0.70
CA THR A 55 20.57 -3.75 2.16
C THR A 55 20.90 -5.18 2.55
N LEU A 56 20.21 -6.16 1.97
CA LEU A 56 20.47 -7.57 2.26
C LEU A 56 21.82 -8.05 1.76
N LEU A 57 22.24 -7.60 0.57
CA LEU A 57 23.59 -7.91 0.07
C LEU A 57 24.67 -7.38 1.02
N GLN A 58 24.50 -6.17 1.53
CA GLN A 58 25.45 -5.58 2.48
C GLN A 58 25.41 -6.33 3.82
N ALA A 59 24.23 -6.69 4.32
CA ALA A 59 24.07 -7.38 5.59
C ALA A 59 24.63 -8.82 5.55
N GLN A 60 24.43 -9.53 4.43
CA GLN A 60 25.00 -10.87 4.20
C GLN A 60 26.52 -10.87 4.08
N ALA A 61 27.13 -9.76 3.65
CA ALA A 61 28.58 -9.62 3.60
C ALA A 61 29.23 -9.38 4.97
N ALA A 62 28.44 -9.21 6.05
CA ALA A 62 28.97 -8.99 7.38
C ALA A 62 29.59 -10.26 7.98
N GLU A 63 30.76 -10.11 8.62
CA GLU A 63 31.52 -11.23 9.19
C GLU A 63 30.86 -11.84 10.44
N ASN A 64 30.09 -11.05 11.18
CA ASN A 64 29.46 -11.46 12.43
C ASN A 64 27.96 -11.08 12.45
N PRO A 65 27.13 -11.81 13.21
CA PRO A 65 25.68 -11.57 13.24
C PRO A 65 25.33 -10.21 13.88
N VAL A 66 26.15 -9.69 14.80
CA VAL A 66 25.85 -8.39 15.44
C VAL A 66 25.99 -7.23 14.45
N SER A 67 27.03 -7.25 13.61
CA SER A 67 27.24 -6.32 12.50
C SER A 67 26.20 -6.48 11.40
N HIS A 68 25.72 -7.71 11.13
CA HIS A 68 24.58 -7.92 10.25
C HIS A 68 23.35 -7.17 10.78
N LEU A 69 23.02 -7.35 12.06
CA LEU A 69 21.90 -6.67 12.72
C LEU A 69 22.06 -5.15 12.68
N GLU A 70 23.27 -4.63 12.91
CA GLU A 70 23.58 -3.20 12.82
C GLU A 70 23.27 -2.62 11.43
N ILE A 71 23.69 -3.30 10.36
CA ILE A 71 23.45 -2.88 8.98
C ILE A 71 21.96 -2.80 8.70
N LEU A 72 21.19 -3.82 9.10
CA LEU A 72 19.73 -3.80 8.95
C LEU A 72 19.09 -2.62 9.69
N LEU A 73 19.46 -2.39 10.95
CA LEU A 73 18.92 -1.28 11.75
C LEU A 73 19.23 0.08 11.14
N ASN A 74 20.48 0.30 10.69
CA ASN A 74 20.90 1.56 10.07
C ASN A 74 20.17 1.81 8.74
N ARG A 75 19.95 0.77 7.93
CA ARG A 75 19.26 0.90 6.65
C ARG A 75 17.75 1.14 6.82
N ILE A 76 17.10 0.38 7.72
CA ILE A 76 15.66 0.55 8.02
C ILE A 76 15.38 1.94 8.62
N THR A 77 16.24 2.42 9.53
CA THR A 77 16.11 3.77 10.11
C THR A 77 16.29 4.86 9.06
N ALA A 78 17.31 4.75 8.21
CA ALA A 78 17.55 5.72 7.14
C ALA A 78 16.38 5.81 6.15
N TRP A 79 15.78 4.67 5.79
CA TRP A 79 14.58 4.63 4.96
C TRP A 79 13.39 5.32 5.64
N SER A 80 13.11 4.99 6.90
CA SER A 80 11.98 5.56 7.65
C SER A 80 12.12 7.07 7.87
N GLY A 81 13.36 7.58 7.95
CA GLY A 81 13.65 9.01 8.06
C GLY A 81 13.48 9.80 6.75
N SER A 82 13.30 9.13 5.61
CA SER A 82 13.18 9.79 4.29
C SER A 82 11.76 10.27 3.95
N GLY A 83 10.79 10.04 4.84
CA GLY A 83 9.37 10.35 4.59
C GLY A 83 8.64 9.30 3.74
N LEU A 84 9.33 8.22 3.35
CA LEU A 84 8.74 7.04 2.75
C LEU A 84 8.09 6.15 3.82
N ALA A 85 7.10 5.33 3.42
CA ALA A 85 6.43 4.46 4.38
C ALA A 85 7.40 3.43 4.99
N SER A 86 7.08 3.01 6.22
CA SER A 86 7.86 2.06 7.00
C SER A 86 8.05 0.74 6.24
N LEU A 87 9.26 0.18 6.29
CA LEU A 87 9.59 -1.15 5.75
C LEU A 87 9.23 -2.28 6.70
N THR A 88 9.01 -1.97 7.98
CA THR A 88 8.67 -2.94 9.02
C THR A 88 7.20 -2.88 9.36
N SER A 89 6.64 -4.03 9.79
CA SER A 89 5.31 -4.08 10.38
C SER A 89 5.21 -3.08 11.55
N PRO A 90 4.03 -2.47 11.79
CA PRO A 90 3.79 -1.64 12.98
C PRO A 90 4.13 -2.34 14.30
N ASP A 91 4.04 -3.67 14.33
CA ASP A 91 4.32 -4.49 15.51
C ASP A 91 5.82 -4.60 15.83
N ILE A 92 6.69 -4.26 14.87
CA ILE A 92 8.14 -4.29 15.04
C ILE A 92 8.60 -2.93 15.58
N ARG A 93 8.87 -2.89 16.89
CA ARG A 93 9.41 -1.70 17.56
C ARG A 93 10.91 -1.59 17.34
N LEU A 94 11.33 -0.84 16.33
CA LEU A 94 12.75 -0.69 15.94
C LEU A 94 13.67 -0.19 17.07
N ASN A 95 13.13 0.58 18.03
CA ASN A 95 13.89 1.05 19.19
C ASN A 95 14.30 -0.10 20.13
N ASP A 96 13.47 -1.13 20.26
CA ASP A 96 13.80 -2.30 21.08
C ASP A 96 14.99 -3.04 20.47
N TYR A 97 15.00 -3.24 19.15
CA TYR A 97 16.11 -3.87 18.45
C TYR A 97 17.42 -3.07 18.55
N LYS A 98 17.36 -1.74 18.61
CA LYS A 98 18.55 -0.91 18.89
C LYS A 98 19.07 -1.15 20.30
N ALA A 99 18.19 -1.25 21.29
CA ALA A 99 18.57 -1.56 22.66
C ALA A 99 19.16 -2.97 22.77
N TRP A 100 18.55 -3.95 22.11
CA TRP A 100 19.03 -5.33 22.06
C TRP A 100 20.37 -5.47 21.33
N HIS A 101 20.58 -4.74 20.24
CA HIS A 101 21.88 -4.65 19.57
C HIS A 101 22.94 -4.08 20.52
N HIS A 102 22.63 -3.00 21.24
CA HIS A 102 23.52 -2.44 22.24
C HIS A 102 23.82 -3.43 23.36
N GLN A 103 22.85 -4.24 23.79
CA GLN A 103 23.07 -5.29 24.77
C GLN A 103 23.98 -6.39 24.20
N ALA A 104 23.74 -6.85 22.96
CA ALA A 104 24.54 -7.90 22.33
C ALA A 104 26.03 -7.55 22.15
N LEU A 105 26.35 -6.26 22.06
CA LEU A 105 27.74 -5.79 22.02
C LEU A 105 28.46 -5.88 23.38
N ASN A 106 27.71 -5.80 24.48
CA ASN A 106 28.27 -5.63 25.83
C ASN A 106 28.00 -6.83 26.75
N ASP A 107 27.04 -7.69 26.43
CA ASP A 107 26.56 -8.79 27.25
C ASP A 107 26.91 -10.15 26.62
N PRO A 108 27.89 -10.88 27.17
CA PRO A 108 28.30 -12.18 26.64
C PRO A 108 27.27 -13.30 26.87
N SER A 109 26.19 -13.05 27.63
CA SER A 109 25.10 -14.02 27.79
C SER A 109 24.20 -14.11 26.54
N ILE A 110 24.28 -13.12 25.65
CA ILE A 110 23.51 -13.12 24.41
C ILE A 110 24.20 -14.04 23.39
N SER A 111 23.53 -15.15 23.10
CA SER A 111 24.00 -16.12 22.11
C SER A 111 23.85 -15.60 20.67
N SER A 112 24.74 -16.03 19.77
CA SER A 112 24.62 -15.73 18.34
C SER A 112 23.30 -16.22 17.73
N SER A 113 22.73 -17.31 18.24
CA SER A 113 21.41 -17.81 17.84
C SER A 113 20.28 -16.83 18.14
N GLN A 114 20.35 -16.12 19.27
CA GLN A 114 19.37 -15.11 19.64
C GLN A 114 19.46 -13.90 18.71
N VAL A 115 20.68 -13.47 18.36
CA VAL A 115 20.89 -12.40 17.38
C VAL A 115 20.38 -12.81 15.99
N LEU A 116 20.59 -14.05 15.57
CA LEU A 116 20.06 -14.58 14.31
C LEU A 116 18.53 -14.62 14.26
N GLN A 117 17.86 -14.89 15.39
CA GLN A 117 16.40 -14.78 15.47
C GLN A 117 15.93 -13.34 15.25
N TRP A 118 16.58 -12.37 15.89
CA TRP A 118 16.26 -10.95 15.68
C TRP A 118 16.46 -10.51 14.22
N ILE A 119 17.56 -10.95 13.60
CA ILE A 119 17.83 -10.72 12.18
C ILE A 119 16.71 -11.32 11.33
N SER A 120 16.32 -12.56 11.59
CA SER A 120 15.25 -13.23 10.84
C SER A 120 13.92 -12.48 10.94
N THR A 121 13.57 -11.95 12.12
CA THR A 121 12.37 -11.13 12.30
C THR A 121 12.43 -9.83 11.49
N LEU A 122 13.59 -9.14 11.45
CA LEU A 122 13.75 -7.92 10.65
C LEU A 122 13.76 -8.18 9.14
N GLU A 123 14.38 -9.28 8.69
CA GLU A 123 14.41 -9.66 7.28
C GLU A 123 13.04 -10.10 6.76
N SER A 124 12.29 -10.83 7.58
CA SER A 124 10.94 -11.33 7.24
C SER A 124 9.85 -10.25 7.36
N GLY A 125 10.11 -9.21 8.15
CA GLY A 125 9.15 -8.14 8.44
C GLY A 125 7.88 -8.61 9.15
N ASP A 126 7.87 -9.85 9.66
CA ASP A 126 6.74 -10.47 10.36
C ASP A 126 7.12 -10.61 11.83
N SER A 127 6.32 -10.02 12.71
CA SER A 127 6.51 -10.20 14.14
C SER A 127 6.07 -11.61 14.48
N LEU A 128 7.00 -12.57 14.41
CA LEU A 128 6.85 -13.85 15.10
C LEU A 128 6.95 -13.54 16.60
N ALA A 129 5.86 -12.98 17.13
CA ALA A 129 5.70 -12.71 18.54
C ALA A 129 5.87 -14.02 19.29
N VAL A 130 7.00 -14.12 20.00
CA VAL A 130 7.20 -15.10 21.04
C VAL A 130 6.10 -14.83 22.07
N VAL A 131 5.15 -15.75 22.15
CA VAL A 131 4.15 -15.79 23.21
C VAL A 131 4.87 -16.14 24.51
N ASP A 132 5.23 -15.12 25.27
CA ASP A 132 5.44 -15.28 26.71
C ASP A 132 4.37 -14.49 27.45
N ASP A 133 3.67 -15.26 28.27
CA ASP A 133 2.51 -14.98 29.09
C ASP A 133 2.80 -13.92 30.17
N ALA A 134 2.02 -12.83 30.19
CA ALA A 134 1.61 -12.10 31.40
C ALA A 134 0.71 -10.88 31.07
N SER A 135 -0.61 -11.08 31.21
CA SER A 135 -1.66 -10.21 31.79
C SER A 135 -1.75 -8.69 31.51
N SER A 136 -2.98 -8.30 31.08
CA SER A 136 -3.73 -7.03 31.36
C SER A 136 -3.19 -5.73 30.77
N ASP A 137 -3.95 -4.83 30.11
CA ASP A 137 -5.38 -4.48 30.18
C ASP A 137 -5.84 -3.83 28.86
N GLU A 138 -7.16 -3.79 28.67
CA GLU A 138 -7.85 -3.26 27.49
C GLU A 138 -7.69 -1.74 27.24
N VAL A 139 -7.69 -1.36 25.96
CA VAL A 139 -8.37 -0.16 25.45
C VAL A 139 -8.83 -0.37 24.00
N PRO A 140 -10.12 -0.11 23.66
CA PRO A 140 -10.65 -0.28 22.32
C PRO A 140 -10.41 1.01 21.51
N SER A 141 -9.53 0.95 20.52
CA SER A 141 -9.38 2.05 19.55
C SER A 141 -9.71 1.56 18.16
N GLY A 142 -10.89 1.95 17.69
CA GLY A 142 -11.47 1.55 16.42
C GLY A 142 -10.60 1.92 15.23
N SER A 143 -9.95 0.91 14.67
CA SER A 143 -9.52 0.90 13.28
C SER A 143 -10.03 -0.41 12.70
N SER A 144 -11.14 -0.32 11.95
CA SER A 144 -11.73 -1.46 11.27
C SER A 144 -10.73 -1.99 10.25
N SER A 145 -9.97 -3.02 10.64
CA SER A 145 -9.12 -3.77 9.73
C SER A 145 -10.03 -4.61 8.84
N VAL A 146 -10.41 -4.03 7.70
CA VAL A 146 -11.11 -4.77 6.65
C VAL A 146 -10.23 -5.97 6.25
N PRO A 147 -10.69 -7.22 6.46
CA PRO A 147 -9.90 -8.41 6.16
C PRO A 147 -9.56 -8.45 4.67
N ARG A 148 -8.38 -8.98 4.36
CA ARG A 148 -7.79 -8.98 3.01
C ARG A 148 -8.72 -9.51 1.92
N SER A 149 -9.63 -10.43 2.27
CA SER A 149 -10.63 -11.01 1.37
C SER A 149 -11.73 -10.01 0.96
N GLU A 150 -12.18 -9.15 1.88
CA GLU A 150 -13.21 -8.15 1.60
C GLU A 150 -12.68 -7.07 0.64
N ARG A 151 -11.38 -6.76 0.69
CA ARG A 151 -10.74 -5.84 -0.27
C ARG A 151 -10.75 -6.35 -1.71
N ILE A 152 -10.55 -7.65 -1.90
CA ILE A 152 -10.56 -8.26 -3.24
C ILE A 152 -11.99 -8.25 -3.80
N GLU A 153 -12.98 -8.59 -2.97
CA GLU A 153 -14.39 -8.55 -3.36
C GLU A 153 -14.85 -7.11 -3.72
N GLN A 154 -14.40 -6.12 -2.94
CA GLN A 154 -14.66 -4.71 -3.23
C GLN A 154 -14.00 -4.26 -4.54
N GLN A 155 -12.77 -4.71 -4.82
CA GLN A 155 -12.06 -4.42 -6.06
C GLN A 155 -12.80 -5.00 -7.28
N ASP A 156 -13.21 -6.26 -7.21
CA ASP A 156 -13.94 -6.94 -8.30
C ASP A 156 -15.29 -6.27 -8.55
N ARG A 157 -15.99 -5.88 -7.49
CA ARG A 157 -17.27 -5.17 -7.58
C ARG A 157 -17.13 -3.79 -8.21
N ILE A 158 -16.09 -3.05 -7.85
CA ILE A 158 -15.77 -1.74 -8.46
C ILE A 158 -15.40 -1.93 -9.93
N GLN A 159 -14.64 -2.96 -10.25
CA GLN A 159 -14.25 -3.27 -11.62
C GLN A 159 -15.46 -3.59 -12.50
N SER A 160 -16.39 -4.43 -12.04
CA SER A 160 -17.66 -4.69 -12.75
C SER A 160 -18.48 -3.41 -12.92
N LEU A 161 -18.62 -2.60 -11.88
CA LEU A 161 -19.41 -1.36 -11.94
C LEU A 161 -18.89 -0.32 -12.94
N ILE A 162 -17.58 -0.23 -13.12
CA ILE A 162 -16.92 0.78 -13.96
C ILE A 162 -16.74 0.29 -15.39
N PHE A 163 -16.36 -0.98 -15.55
CA PHE A 163 -15.90 -1.51 -16.84
C PHE A 163 -16.90 -2.44 -17.54
N GLU A 164 -17.96 -2.91 -16.86
CA GLU A 164 -19.04 -3.54 -17.60
C GLU A 164 -19.90 -2.47 -18.29
N PRO A 165 -20.00 -2.52 -19.63
CA PRO A 165 -20.88 -1.62 -20.37
C PRO A 165 -22.31 -1.86 -19.91
N LYS A 166 -22.88 -0.90 -19.19
CA LYS A 166 -24.30 -0.96 -18.83
C LYS A 166 -25.11 -0.81 -20.11
N HIS A 167 -26.02 -1.75 -20.34
CA HIS A 167 -26.93 -1.72 -21.46
C HIS A 167 -27.84 -0.50 -21.35
N VAL A 168 -27.58 0.52 -22.16
CA VAL A 168 -28.41 1.72 -22.24
C VAL A 168 -29.48 1.48 -23.31
N ASP A 169 -30.74 1.60 -22.92
CA ASP A 169 -31.87 1.54 -23.84
C ASP A 169 -31.99 2.86 -24.61
N ILE A 170 -31.19 2.95 -25.68
CA ILE A 170 -31.14 4.11 -26.59
C ILE A 170 -32.54 4.47 -27.13
N PRO A 171 -33.37 3.52 -27.62
CA PRO A 171 -34.69 3.88 -28.15
C PRO A 171 -35.64 4.44 -27.08
N ALA A 172 -35.56 3.98 -25.83
CA ALA A 172 -36.33 4.58 -24.73
C ALA A 172 -35.91 6.03 -24.45
N ILE A 173 -34.60 6.31 -24.47
CA ILE A 173 -34.05 7.68 -24.28
C ILE A 173 -34.47 8.59 -25.43
N GLU A 174 -34.37 8.12 -26.68
CA GLU A 174 -34.79 8.90 -27.84
C GLU A 174 -36.28 9.22 -27.81
N THR A 175 -37.12 8.28 -27.37
CA THR A 175 -38.56 8.48 -27.20
C THR A 175 -38.86 9.52 -26.13
N TYR A 176 -38.16 9.46 -24.99
CA TYR A 176 -38.30 10.44 -23.92
C TYR A 176 -37.87 11.85 -24.37
N LEU A 177 -36.71 11.96 -25.03
CA LEU A 177 -36.21 13.24 -25.54
C LEU A 177 -37.15 13.81 -26.61
N THR A 178 -37.57 13.00 -27.58
CA THR A 178 -38.51 13.47 -28.61
C THR A 178 -39.84 13.92 -28.00
N SER A 179 -40.37 13.22 -26.99
CA SER A 179 -41.56 13.68 -26.25
C SER A 179 -41.33 15.00 -25.50
N LEU A 180 -40.16 15.18 -24.88
CA LEU A 180 -39.82 16.38 -24.11
C LEU A 180 -39.68 17.62 -25.01
N PHE A 181 -39.05 17.44 -26.17
CA PHE A 181 -38.71 18.50 -27.12
C PHE A 181 -39.80 18.78 -28.17
N SER A 182 -40.78 17.89 -28.33
CA SER A 182 -41.98 18.13 -29.17
C SER A 182 -43.09 18.86 -28.43
N SER A 183 -43.10 18.83 -27.09
CA SER A 183 -44.11 19.52 -26.28
C SER A 183 -43.82 21.01 -26.04
N THR A 184 -42.65 21.51 -26.44
CA THR A 184 -42.21 22.89 -26.17
C THR A 184 -41.69 23.56 -27.46
N PRO A 185 -42.39 24.57 -28.01
CA PRO A 185 -42.06 25.17 -29.32
C PRO A 185 -40.64 25.74 -29.44
N GLY A 186 -40.08 26.28 -28.34
CA GLY A 186 -38.70 26.80 -28.32
C GLY A 186 -37.62 25.72 -28.31
N ALA A 187 -37.98 24.50 -27.88
CA ALA A 187 -37.05 23.39 -27.73
C ALA A 187 -36.90 22.60 -29.05
N THR A 188 -37.95 22.57 -29.87
CA THR A 188 -37.92 22.01 -31.23
C THR A 188 -37.00 22.81 -32.15
N ALA A 189 -36.98 24.14 -32.04
CA ALA A 189 -36.08 25.01 -32.80
C ALA A 189 -34.60 24.82 -32.43
N ALA A 190 -34.29 24.51 -31.17
CA ALA A 190 -32.92 24.26 -30.73
C ALA A 190 -32.40 22.88 -31.16
N LEU A 191 -33.29 21.89 -31.29
CA LEU A 191 -32.94 20.53 -31.69
C LEU A 191 -32.59 20.45 -33.19
N ASP A 192 -33.23 21.29 -34.03
CA ASP A 192 -32.93 21.40 -35.47
C ASP A 192 -31.56 22.04 -35.75
N VAL A 193 -31.00 22.80 -34.79
CA VAL A 193 -29.67 23.44 -34.89
C VAL A 193 -28.53 22.47 -34.51
N LEU A 194 -28.83 21.41 -33.77
CA LEU A 194 -27.85 20.43 -33.27
C LEU A 194 -27.77 19.15 -34.13
N ARG A 195 -28.59 19.05 -35.17
CA ARG A 195 -28.70 17.90 -36.06
C ARG A 195 -27.96 18.15 -37.37
#